data_AF-A0A1C5IIR7-F1
#
_entry.id   AF-A0A1C5IIR7-F1
#
_cell.length_a   1.000
_cell.length_b   1.000
_cell.length_c   1.000
_cell.angle_alpha   90.00
_cell.angle_beta   90.00
_cell.angle_gamma   90.00
#
_symmetry.space_group_name_H-M   'P 1'
#
loop_
_entity.id
_entity.type
_entity.pdbx_description
1 polymer ?
#
loop_
_entity_poly.entity_id
_entity_poly.type
_entity_poly.pdbx_seq_one_letter_code
_entity_poly.pdbx_strand_id
1 'polypeptide(L)'
;MTDESLAHQIRTLHTETIAAIEQRQTLAVDVRSALITALHNRLICRPGCEDALDTWGLEPLPQRWTISAHAQLSHTRSHTNHDEAREQACFGVPDDLRLLQPAIAVYPRHVIDVTPVIESDQPGPQEYRITAQVTLHTWVTATREAAAYEAARAILEGHLRVLADAGFTVTGLAWQAAHGPDDVPHDDIDTDAGTVDGAAQLPELAGDLTAAIAARDAAVQALNELRRSIRARAIRALIDDEIGGIYQHTAERIDRFLVDLGLHGLPRAHHVTVVADLMLPVGAGTAREACDAARDVMRAATTSGPVETRPWTAYGWTIPEYATCDQDGWRIPWRHEYEMQLRGHATSGDATAAAEALACADLTRALPGIDLVTVTASVETVGIDLYLDPDRD
;
A
#
# COMPACT_ATOMS: atom_id res chain seq x y z
N MET A 1 -4.08 35.45 34.01
CA MET A 1 -2.91 34.66 33.59
C MET A 1 -3.24 33.19 33.26
N THR A 2 -4.43 32.68 33.56
CA THR A 2 -4.83 31.28 33.29
C THR A 2 -5.47 31.07 31.91
N ASP A 3 -6.26 32.02 31.43
CA ASP A 3 -7.06 31.86 30.20
C ASP A 3 -6.21 31.95 28.92
N GLU A 4 -5.18 32.80 28.90
CA GLU A 4 -4.24 32.87 27.77
C GLU A 4 -3.38 31.61 27.64
N SER A 5 -3.02 30.98 28.76
CA SER A 5 -2.28 29.71 28.79
C SER A 5 -3.13 28.56 28.27
N LEU A 6 -4.41 28.49 28.67
CA LEU A 6 -5.34 27.46 28.22
C LEU A 6 -5.70 27.64 26.73
N ALA A 7 -5.93 28.87 26.29
CA ALA A 7 -6.14 29.17 24.87
C ALA A 7 -4.91 28.83 24.02
N HIS A 8 -3.70 29.03 24.55
CA HIS A 8 -2.47 28.62 23.86
C HIS A 8 -2.37 27.08 23.76
N GLN A 9 -2.64 26.35 24.83
CA GLN A 9 -2.64 24.88 24.82
C GLN A 9 -3.65 24.30 23.82
N ILE A 10 -4.88 24.82 23.80
CA ILE A 10 -5.92 24.38 22.86
C ILE A 10 -5.49 24.65 21.41
N ARG A 11 -4.89 25.81 21.12
CA ARG A 11 -4.35 26.11 19.78
C ARG A 11 -3.23 25.16 19.37
N THR A 12 -2.33 24.81 20.28
CA THR A 12 -1.27 23.83 20.03
C THR A 12 -1.87 22.46 19.71
N LEU A 13 -2.81 21.95 20.52
CA LEU A 13 -3.48 20.68 20.27
C LEU A 13 -4.26 20.66 18.94
N HIS A 14 -4.89 21.78 18.59
CA HIS A 14 -5.56 21.92 17.30
C HIS A 14 -4.57 21.82 16.13
N THR A 15 -3.40 22.47 16.26
CA THR A 15 -2.33 22.40 15.27
C THR A 15 -1.78 20.97 15.13
N GLU A 16 -1.55 20.27 16.24
CA GLU A 16 -1.16 18.85 16.25
C GLU A 16 -2.22 17.96 15.59
N THR A 17 -3.50 18.23 15.85
CA THR A 17 -4.63 17.48 15.27
C THR A 17 -4.70 17.65 13.76
N ILE A 18 -4.63 18.90 13.27
CA ILE A 18 -4.61 19.20 11.83
C ILE A 18 -3.42 18.51 11.18
N ALA A 19 -2.22 18.65 11.75
CA ALA A 19 -1.02 18.02 11.20
C ALA A 19 -1.14 16.49 11.12
N ALA A 20 -1.74 15.83 12.11
CA ALA A 20 -1.97 14.39 12.07
C ALA A 20 -2.98 13.99 10.98
N ILE A 21 -4.04 14.77 10.78
CA ILE A 21 -5.03 14.55 9.72
C ILE A 21 -4.40 14.73 8.33
N GLU A 22 -3.64 15.81 8.13
CA GLU A 22 -2.94 16.11 6.88
C GLU A 22 -1.89 15.03 6.55
N GLN A 23 -1.14 14.56 7.55
CA GLN A 23 -0.20 13.44 7.37
C GLN A 23 -0.93 12.15 6.97
N ARG A 24 -2.09 11.86 7.58
CA ARG A 24 -2.89 10.68 7.23
C ARG A 24 -3.42 10.78 5.80
N GLN A 25 -3.92 11.95 5.40
CA GLN A 25 -4.43 12.19 4.05
C GLN A 25 -3.32 12.07 3.00
N THR A 26 -2.15 12.66 3.26
CA THR A 26 -0.98 12.56 2.38
C THR A 26 -0.56 11.10 2.21
N LEU A 27 -0.39 10.37 3.33
CA LEU A 27 -0.03 8.95 3.28
C LEU A 27 -1.07 8.12 2.52
N ALA A 28 -2.36 8.38 2.72
CA ALA A 28 -3.44 7.70 2.00
C ALA A 28 -3.37 7.92 0.47
N VAL A 29 -3.07 9.14 0.03
CA VAL A 29 -2.92 9.47 -1.40
C VAL A 29 -1.68 8.78 -1.98
N ASP A 30 -0.54 8.88 -1.29
CA ASP A 30 0.74 8.31 -1.76
C ASP A 30 0.66 6.78 -1.86
N VAL A 31 0.12 6.12 -0.84
CA VAL A 31 -0.08 4.66 -0.83
C VAL A 31 -1.01 4.22 -1.95
N ARG A 32 -2.12 4.91 -2.16
CA ARG A 32 -3.07 4.59 -3.24
C ARG A 32 -2.42 4.74 -4.61
N SER A 33 -1.68 5.83 -4.83
CA SER A 33 -0.96 6.08 -6.08
C SER A 33 0.08 4.99 -6.36
N ALA A 34 0.84 4.61 -5.33
CA ALA A 34 1.86 3.58 -5.44
C ALA A 34 1.25 2.18 -5.72
N LEU A 35 0.11 1.84 -5.12
CA LEU A 35 -0.63 0.61 -5.43
C LEU A 35 -1.13 0.58 -6.87
N ILE A 36 -1.74 1.66 -7.36
CA ILE A 36 -2.20 1.78 -8.76
C ILE A 36 -1.02 1.60 -9.72
N THR A 37 0.11 2.22 -9.41
CA THR A 37 1.35 2.09 -10.19
C THR A 37 1.88 0.66 -10.18
N ALA A 38 1.87 -0.01 -9.02
CA ALA A 38 2.30 -1.40 -8.89
C ALA A 38 1.39 -2.36 -9.66
N LEU A 39 0.08 -2.12 -9.64
CA LEU A 39 -0.90 -2.86 -10.41
C LEU A 39 -0.67 -2.68 -11.93
N HIS A 40 -0.47 -1.44 -12.38
CA HIS A 40 -0.17 -1.14 -13.79
C HIS A 40 1.12 -1.81 -14.27
N ASN A 41 2.16 -1.80 -13.43
CA ASN A 41 3.43 -2.48 -13.70
C ASN A 41 3.35 -4.02 -13.53
N ARG A 42 2.15 -4.57 -13.27
CA ARG A 42 1.90 -6.01 -13.08
C ARG A 42 2.74 -6.64 -11.95
N LEU A 43 3.09 -5.83 -10.95
CA LEU A 43 3.87 -6.26 -9.79
C LEU A 43 3.00 -6.89 -8.70
N ILE A 44 1.72 -6.52 -8.67
CA ILE A 44 0.68 -7.08 -7.79
C ILE A 44 -0.54 -7.43 -8.63
N CYS A 45 -1.35 -8.38 -8.17
CA CYS A 45 -2.62 -8.71 -8.80
C CYS A 45 -3.72 -7.71 -8.39
N ARG A 46 -4.74 -7.56 -9.24
CA ARG A 46 -5.90 -6.70 -8.94
C ARG A 46 -6.62 -7.10 -7.64
N PRO A 47 -6.93 -8.39 -7.39
CA PRO A 47 -7.57 -8.77 -6.12
C PRO A 47 -6.76 -8.37 -4.89
N GLY A 48 -5.43 -8.52 -4.93
CA GLY A 48 -4.55 -8.09 -3.83
C GLY A 48 -4.52 -6.56 -3.66
N CYS A 49 -4.59 -5.80 -4.76
CA CYS A 49 -4.71 -4.35 -4.71
C CYS A 49 -6.06 -3.88 -4.14
N GLU A 50 -7.16 -4.51 -4.54
CA GLU A 50 -8.51 -4.19 -4.06
C GLU A 50 -8.66 -4.53 -2.57
N ASP A 51 -8.18 -5.70 -2.15
CA ASP A 51 -8.11 -6.13 -0.75
C ASP A 51 -7.29 -5.15 0.12
N ALA A 52 -6.14 -4.68 -0.38
CA ALA A 52 -5.31 -3.71 0.32
C ALA A 52 -6.03 -2.35 0.49
N LEU A 53 -6.66 -1.84 -0.57
CA LEU A 53 -7.41 -0.58 -0.51
C LEU A 53 -8.60 -0.66 0.46
N ASP A 54 -9.34 -1.78 0.44
CA ASP A 54 -10.46 -2.01 1.35
C ASP A 54 -10.00 -2.12 2.81
N THR A 55 -8.95 -2.91 3.08
CA THR A 55 -8.35 -3.08 4.42
C THR A 55 -7.88 -1.75 5.02
N TRP A 56 -7.39 -0.84 4.19
CA TRP A 56 -6.90 0.47 4.62
C TRP A 56 -7.98 1.55 4.66
N GLY A 57 -9.21 1.24 4.24
CA GLY A 57 -10.32 2.19 4.13
C GLY A 57 -10.03 3.30 3.12
N LEU A 58 -9.24 3.01 2.09
CA LEU A 58 -8.88 3.94 1.02
C LEU A 58 -9.90 3.89 -0.11
N GLU A 59 -9.86 4.90 -0.98
CA GLU A 59 -10.74 4.90 -2.13
C GLU A 59 -10.43 3.72 -3.07
N PRO A 60 -11.47 3.01 -3.55
CA PRO A 60 -11.29 1.86 -4.42
C PRO A 60 -10.60 2.26 -5.73
N LEU A 61 -10.16 1.23 -6.48
CA LEU A 61 -9.62 1.44 -7.82
C LEU A 61 -10.66 2.17 -8.70
N PRO A 62 -10.21 3.06 -9.61
CA PRO A 62 -11.08 3.57 -10.65
C PRO A 62 -11.62 2.42 -11.50
N GLN A 63 -12.91 2.43 -11.77
CA GLN A 63 -13.60 1.43 -12.58
C GLN A 63 -14.30 2.12 -13.75
N ARG A 64 -14.50 1.39 -14.84
CA ARG A 64 -15.28 1.88 -15.97
C ARG A 64 -16.76 1.80 -15.62
N TRP A 65 -17.50 2.86 -15.91
CA TRP A 65 -18.94 2.94 -15.74
C TRP A 65 -19.58 3.26 -17.07
N THR A 66 -20.60 2.49 -17.46
CA THR A 66 -21.55 2.89 -18.49
C THR A 66 -22.70 3.65 -17.84
N ILE A 67 -22.74 4.97 -18.03
CA ILE A 67 -23.83 5.82 -17.55
C ILE A 67 -24.82 6.06 -18.69
N SER A 68 -26.09 5.75 -18.43
CA SER A 68 -27.16 5.87 -19.42
C SER A 68 -28.12 7.02 -19.09
N ALA A 69 -28.52 7.77 -20.10
CA ALA A 69 -29.57 8.77 -20.01
C ALA A 69 -30.60 8.55 -21.11
N HIS A 70 -31.88 8.59 -20.76
CA HIS A 70 -32.94 8.73 -21.76
C HIS A 70 -33.07 10.19 -22.17
N ALA A 71 -33.30 10.42 -23.45
CA ALA A 71 -33.58 11.74 -23.97
C ALA A 71 -34.54 11.67 -25.16
N GLN A 72 -35.06 12.83 -25.55
CA GLN A 72 -35.69 13.04 -26.83
C GLN A 72 -34.68 13.76 -27.73
N LEU A 73 -34.44 13.20 -28.91
CA LEU A 73 -33.59 13.79 -29.93
C LEU A 73 -34.47 14.24 -31.09
N SER A 74 -34.43 15.53 -31.38
CA SER A 74 -35.14 16.13 -32.53
C SER A 74 -34.13 16.60 -33.56
N HIS A 75 -34.37 16.28 -34.84
CA HIS A 75 -33.58 16.75 -35.96
C HIS A 75 -34.47 16.94 -37.19
N THR A 76 -33.97 17.68 -38.19
CA THR A 76 -34.71 17.95 -39.42
C THR A 76 -34.03 17.27 -40.59
N ARG A 77 -34.81 16.58 -41.44
CA ARG A 77 -34.29 15.90 -42.64
C ARG A 77 -35.29 15.98 -43.79
N SER A 78 -34.78 16.07 -45.01
CA SER A 78 -35.62 16.07 -46.21
C SER A 78 -35.99 14.65 -46.62
N HIS A 79 -37.28 14.41 -46.86
CA HIS A 79 -37.82 13.12 -47.33
C HIS A 79 -38.84 13.34 -48.47
N THR A 80 -39.08 12.31 -49.28
CA THR A 80 -39.99 12.42 -50.45
C THR A 80 -41.45 12.46 -50.04
N ASN A 81 -41.80 11.81 -48.93
CA ASN A 81 -43.15 11.81 -48.35
C ASN A 81 -43.10 11.43 -46.85
N HIS A 82 -44.24 11.55 -46.17
CA HIS A 82 -44.37 11.28 -44.75
C HIS A 82 -44.12 9.81 -44.40
N ASP A 83 -44.55 8.86 -45.24
CA ASP A 83 -44.39 7.43 -44.99
C ASP A 83 -42.91 7.02 -45.04
N GLU A 84 -42.16 7.53 -46.00
CA GLU A 84 -40.70 7.35 -46.10
C GLU A 84 -39.98 7.98 -44.90
N ALA A 85 -40.37 9.20 -44.50
CA ALA A 85 -39.79 9.86 -43.33
C ALA A 85 -40.01 9.03 -42.05
N ARG A 86 -41.21 8.45 -41.90
CA ARG A 86 -41.57 7.60 -40.75
C ARG A 86 -40.82 6.27 -40.78
N GLU A 87 -40.68 5.65 -41.95
CA GLU A 87 -39.96 4.39 -42.11
C GLU A 87 -38.46 4.58 -41.83
N GLN A 88 -37.83 5.60 -42.42
CA GLN A 88 -36.40 5.87 -42.22
C GLN A 88 -36.08 6.39 -40.82
N ALA A 89 -36.99 7.10 -40.16
CA ALA A 89 -36.83 7.47 -38.75
C ALA A 89 -36.70 6.24 -37.83
N CYS A 90 -37.22 5.08 -38.25
CA CYS A 90 -37.10 3.83 -37.50
C CYS A 90 -35.74 3.12 -37.71
N PHE A 91 -34.95 3.52 -38.71
CA PHE A 91 -33.72 2.83 -39.09
C PHE A 91 -32.46 3.61 -38.69
N GLY A 92 -31.95 3.28 -37.50
CA GLY A 92 -30.56 3.55 -37.11
C GLY A 92 -30.23 4.97 -36.66
N VAL A 93 -29.02 5.10 -36.11
CA VAL A 93 -28.42 6.35 -35.62
C VAL A 93 -28.01 7.20 -36.84
N PRO A 94 -28.45 8.47 -36.95
CA PRO A 94 -27.95 9.40 -37.97
C PRO A 94 -26.42 9.41 -38.01
N ASP A 95 -25.82 9.38 -39.21
CA ASP A 95 -24.36 9.33 -39.38
C ASP A 95 -23.65 10.48 -38.65
N ASP A 96 -24.30 11.64 -38.55
CA ASP A 96 -23.77 12.83 -37.84
C ASP A 96 -23.61 12.59 -36.33
N LEU A 97 -24.39 11.69 -35.72
CA LEU A 97 -24.22 11.31 -34.31
C LEU A 97 -23.06 10.34 -34.10
N ARG A 98 -22.50 9.75 -35.17
CA ARG A 98 -21.25 8.97 -35.06
C ARG A 98 -20.04 9.84 -34.73
N LEU A 99 -20.10 11.14 -35.01
CA LEU A 99 -19.05 12.10 -34.64
C LEU A 99 -18.87 12.24 -33.13
N LEU A 100 -19.86 11.81 -32.34
CA LEU A 100 -19.79 11.81 -30.88
C LEU A 100 -19.10 10.58 -30.30
N GLN A 101 -18.84 9.56 -31.12
CA GLN A 101 -18.06 8.41 -30.69
C GLN A 101 -16.57 8.78 -30.60
N PRO A 102 -15.84 8.27 -29.58
CA PRO A 102 -16.26 7.27 -28.61
C PRO A 102 -16.90 7.84 -27.33
N ALA A 103 -17.03 9.17 -27.19
CA ALA A 103 -17.48 9.80 -25.94
C ALA A 103 -18.95 9.51 -25.59
N ILE A 104 -19.84 9.51 -26.58
CA ILE A 104 -21.28 9.27 -26.40
C ILE A 104 -21.77 8.32 -27.49
N ALA A 105 -22.39 7.22 -27.10
CA ALA A 105 -23.14 6.36 -28.01
C ALA A 105 -24.64 6.63 -27.90
N VAL A 106 -25.28 6.86 -29.05
CA VAL A 106 -26.72 7.10 -29.14
C VAL A 106 -27.39 5.82 -29.62
N TYR A 107 -28.39 5.34 -28.90
CA TYR A 107 -29.21 4.19 -29.28
C TYR A 107 -30.67 4.62 -29.45
N PRO A 108 -31.21 4.64 -30.69
CA PRO A 108 -32.61 4.95 -30.90
C PRO A 108 -33.48 3.85 -30.28
N ARG A 109 -34.52 4.24 -29.54
CA ARG A 109 -35.50 3.31 -28.95
C ARG A 109 -36.74 3.21 -29.83
N HIS A 110 -37.38 4.34 -30.09
CA HIS A 110 -38.52 4.45 -31.01
C HIS A 110 -38.75 5.89 -31.44
N VAL A 111 -39.41 6.07 -32.58
CA VAL A 111 -39.81 7.37 -33.11
C VAL A 111 -41.04 7.85 -32.36
N ILE A 112 -40.97 9.07 -31.81
CA ILE A 112 -42.08 9.71 -31.08
C ILE A 112 -42.99 10.41 -32.08
N ASP A 113 -42.41 11.21 -32.98
CA ASP A 113 -43.16 12.05 -33.90
C ASP A 113 -42.37 12.36 -35.18
N VAL A 114 -43.08 12.54 -36.29
CA VAL A 114 -42.55 12.97 -37.58
C VAL A 114 -43.51 14.01 -38.16
N THR A 115 -43.12 15.27 -38.15
CA THR A 115 -43.98 16.39 -38.57
C THR A 115 -43.33 17.20 -39.68
N PRO A 116 -44.07 17.59 -40.74
CA PRO A 116 -43.51 18.47 -41.75
C PRO A 116 -43.20 19.84 -41.15
N VAL A 117 -42.05 20.42 -41.49
CA VAL A 117 -41.63 21.75 -41.00
C VAL A 117 -42.48 22.86 -41.62
N ILE A 118 -42.90 22.68 -42.88
CA ILE A 118 -43.83 23.53 -43.62
C ILE A 118 -44.75 22.61 -44.42
N GLU A 119 -46.06 22.74 -44.28
CA GLU A 119 -47.02 22.07 -45.17
C GLU A 119 -46.94 22.70 -46.57
N SER A 120 -46.51 21.90 -47.55
CA SER A 120 -46.44 22.32 -48.95
C SER A 120 -47.15 21.28 -49.81
N ASP A 121 -48.14 21.72 -50.60
CA ASP A 121 -48.87 20.88 -51.56
C ASP A 121 -48.07 20.61 -52.85
N GLN A 122 -46.80 21.04 -52.92
CA GLN A 122 -45.96 20.86 -54.10
C GLN A 122 -45.22 19.51 -54.08
N PRO A 123 -45.22 18.73 -55.17
CA PRO A 123 -44.46 17.50 -55.25
C PRO A 123 -42.96 17.77 -55.29
N GLY A 124 -42.25 17.41 -54.23
CA GLY A 124 -40.80 17.58 -54.06
C GLY A 124 -40.34 17.12 -52.66
N PRO A 125 -39.02 16.97 -52.41
CA PRO A 125 -38.52 16.63 -51.08
C PRO A 125 -38.92 17.71 -50.07
N GLN A 126 -39.64 17.29 -49.03
CA GLN A 126 -40.15 18.15 -47.96
C GLN A 126 -39.32 17.92 -46.70
N GLU A 127 -39.09 18.97 -45.92
CA GLU A 127 -38.41 18.84 -44.63
C GLU A 127 -39.37 18.32 -43.56
N TYR A 128 -38.95 17.25 -42.89
CA TYR A 128 -39.63 16.68 -41.73
C TYR A 128 -38.77 16.85 -40.49
N ARG A 129 -39.40 17.34 -39.42
CA ARG A 129 -38.85 17.26 -38.06
C ARG A 129 -39.16 15.88 -37.50
N ILE A 130 -38.09 15.14 -37.23
CA ILE A 130 -38.16 13.80 -36.64
C ILE A 130 -37.76 13.93 -35.18
N THR A 131 -38.64 13.48 -34.28
CA THR A 131 -38.37 13.39 -32.85
C THR A 131 -38.38 11.93 -32.43
N ALA A 132 -37.28 11.46 -31.87
CA ALA A 132 -37.11 10.08 -31.43
C ALA A 132 -36.71 10.02 -29.95
N GLN A 133 -37.18 8.98 -29.26
CA GLN A 133 -36.64 8.63 -27.95
C GLN A 133 -35.32 7.89 -28.15
N VAL A 134 -34.28 8.37 -27.49
CA VAL A 134 -32.93 7.77 -27.54
C VAL A 134 -32.45 7.42 -26.14
N THR A 135 -31.56 6.44 -26.07
CA THR A 135 -30.70 6.20 -24.92
C THR A 135 -29.29 6.66 -25.27
N LEU A 136 -28.73 7.53 -24.44
CA LEU A 136 -27.37 8.03 -24.54
C LEU A 136 -26.51 7.24 -23.54
N HIS A 137 -25.50 6.54 -24.02
CA HIS A 137 -24.49 5.88 -23.18
C HIS A 137 -23.22 6.71 -23.18
N THR A 138 -22.70 6.98 -22.01
CA THR A 138 -21.40 7.63 -21.80
C THR A 138 -20.53 6.68 -20.99
N TRP A 139 -19.27 6.51 -21.40
CA TRP A 139 -18.31 5.71 -20.65
C TRP A 139 -17.37 6.63 -19.89
N VAL A 140 -17.26 6.40 -18.59
CA VAL A 140 -16.39 7.19 -17.71
C VAL A 140 -15.64 6.29 -16.74
N THR A 141 -14.46 6.73 -16.32
CA THR A 141 -13.68 6.05 -15.30
C THR A 141 -13.86 6.80 -13.98
N ALA A 142 -14.37 6.12 -12.95
CA ALA A 142 -14.64 6.72 -11.64
C ALA A 142 -14.57 5.69 -10.51
N THR A 143 -14.33 6.16 -9.28
CA THR A 143 -14.30 5.30 -8.08
C THR A 143 -15.69 5.08 -7.46
N ARG A 144 -16.64 6.00 -7.72
CA ARG A 144 -18.00 5.95 -7.17
C ARG A 144 -19.01 6.36 -8.24
N GLU A 145 -20.22 5.80 -8.13
CA GLU A 145 -21.35 6.07 -9.01
C GLU A 145 -21.65 7.58 -9.14
N ALA A 146 -21.67 8.33 -8.02
CA ALA A 146 -21.94 9.76 -8.04
C ALA A 146 -20.92 10.56 -8.88
N ALA A 147 -19.64 10.22 -8.78
CA ALA A 147 -18.59 10.84 -9.58
C ALA A 147 -18.70 10.45 -11.06
N ALA A 148 -19.10 9.20 -11.35
CA ALA A 148 -19.39 8.76 -12.70
C ALA A 148 -20.53 9.57 -13.34
N TYR A 149 -21.62 9.83 -12.59
CA TYR A 149 -22.71 10.69 -13.08
C TYR A 149 -22.27 12.11 -13.38
N GLU A 150 -21.54 12.76 -12.47
CA GLU A 150 -21.07 14.13 -12.67
C GLU A 150 -20.14 14.22 -13.88
N ALA A 151 -19.22 13.26 -14.05
CA ALA A 151 -18.35 13.19 -15.23
C ALA A 151 -19.14 12.95 -16.52
N ALA A 152 -20.08 12.00 -16.52
CA ALA A 152 -20.92 11.72 -17.69
C ALA A 152 -21.81 12.90 -18.06
N ARG A 153 -22.32 13.63 -17.06
CA ARG A 153 -23.08 14.86 -17.24
C ARG A 153 -22.22 15.96 -17.86
N ALA A 154 -21.02 16.18 -17.35
CA ALA A 154 -20.09 17.17 -17.90
C ALA A 154 -19.72 16.87 -19.36
N ILE A 155 -19.48 15.60 -19.70
CA ILE A 155 -19.25 15.17 -21.08
C ILE A 155 -20.47 15.49 -21.95
N LEU A 156 -21.67 15.10 -21.52
CA LEU A 156 -22.88 15.34 -22.29
C LEU A 156 -23.15 16.84 -22.49
N GLU A 157 -23.06 17.64 -21.42
CA GLU A 157 -23.22 19.10 -21.47
C GLU A 157 -22.20 19.76 -22.41
N GLY A 158 -20.95 19.30 -22.40
CA GLY A 158 -19.92 19.74 -23.35
C GLY A 158 -20.27 19.46 -24.80
N HIS A 159 -20.98 18.36 -25.08
CA HIS A 159 -21.39 17.95 -26.43
C HIS A 159 -22.75 18.49 -26.87
N LEU A 160 -23.58 19.04 -25.96
CA LEU A 160 -24.89 19.62 -26.32
C LEU A 160 -24.76 20.73 -27.36
N ARG A 161 -23.70 21.53 -27.28
CA ARG A 161 -23.43 22.59 -28.27
C ARG A 161 -23.08 22.01 -29.64
N VAL A 162 -22.24 20.98 -29.69
CA VAL A 162 -21.85 20.30 -30.93
C VAL A 162 -23.06 19.66 -31.60
N LEU A 163 -23.96 19.07 -30.81
CA LEU A 163 -25.24 18.54 -31.28
C LEU A 163 -26.13 19.63 -31.88
N ALA A 164 -26.27 20.77 -31.20
CA ALA A 164 -27.05 21.90 -31.70
C ALA A 164 -26.48 22.46 -33.02
N ASP A 165 -25.15 22.61 -33.11
CA ASP A 165 -24.46 23.06 -34.33
C ASP A 165 -24.65 22.08 -35.50
N ALA A 166 -24.79 20.78 -35.21
CA ALA A 166 -25.12 19.74 -36.19
C ALA A 166 -26.63 19.62 -36.50
N GLY A 167 -27.48 20.52 -35.96
CA GLY A 167 -28.92 20.53 -36.23
C GLY A 167 -29.75 19.56 -35.37
N PHE A 168 -29.16 19.03 -34.29
CA PHE A 168 -29.82 18.15 -33.33
C PHE A 168 -30.19 18.90 -32.05
N THR A 169 -31.40 18.69 -31.55
CA THR A 169 -31.84 19.20 -30.25
C THR A 169 -32.10 18.04 -29.30
N VAL A 170 -31.49 18.09 -28.11
CA VAL A 170 -31.70 17.10 -27.05
C VAL A 170 -32.55 17.70 -25.94
N THR A 171 -33.68 17.07 -25.62
CA THR A 171 -34.60 17.50 -24.56
C THR A 171 -35.05 16.35 -23.67
N GLY A 172 -35.62 16.66 -22.51
CA GLY A 172 -36.23 15.63 -21.64
C GLY A 172 -35.23 14.63 -21.08
N LEU A 173 -34.03 15.10 -20.71
CA LEU A 173 -32.96 14.26 -20.19
C LEU A 173 -33.38 13.62 -18.86
N ALA A 174 -33.34 12.29 -18.80
CA ALA A 174 -33.60 11.51 -17.61
C ALA A 174 -32.49 10.47 -17.42
N TRP A 175 -31.63 10.71 -16.43
CA TRP A 175 -30.55 9.79 -16.06
C TRP A 175 -31.11 8.49 -15.48
N GLN A 176 -30.55 7.36 -15.91
CA GLN A 176 -30.90 6.04 -15.39
C GLN A 176 -29.90 5.64 -14.31
N ALA A 177 -30.38 4.99 -13.24
CA ALA A 177 -29.54 4.37 -12.20
C ALA A 177 -28.54 3.38 -12.83
N ALA A 178 -27.26 3.44 -12.44
CA ALA A 178 -26.26 2.50 -12.90
C ALA A 178 -26.42 1.18 -12.13
N HIS A 179 -26.25 0.04 -12.80
CA HIS A 179 -26.34 -1.28 -12.17
C HIS A 179 -25.01 -1.74 -11.54
N GLY A 180 -24.07 -0.81 -11.38
CA GLY A 180 -22.69 -1.06 -10.95
C GLY A 180 -21.67 -0.69 -12.04
N PRO A 181 -20.38 -0.81 -11.72
CA PRO A 181 -19.31 -0.69 -12.69
C PRO A 181 -19.36 -1.82 -13.73
N ASP A 182 -18.77 -1.61 -14.90
CA ASP A 182 -18.82 -2.54 -16.02
C ASP A 182 -17.92 -3.77 -15.77
N ASP A 183 -18.44 -4.99 -16.01
CA ASP A 183 -17.73 -6.27 -15.93
C ASP A 183 -16.78 -6.50 -17.13
N VAL A 184 -15.89 -5.55 -17.41
CA VAL A 184 -14.93 -5.64 -18.53
C VAL A 184 -13.50 -5.61 -18.00
N PRO A 185 -12.63 -6.59 -18.34
CA PRO A 185 -11.21 -6.48 -18.02
C PRO A 185 -10.64 -5.21 -18.67
N HIS A 186 -10.02 -4.35 -17.89
CA HIS A 186 -9.52 -3.07 -18.36
C HIS A 186 -8.00 -2.98 -18.21
N ASP A 187 -7.34 -2.71 -19.34
CA ASP A 187 -5.92 -2.40 -19.46
C ASP A 187 -5.60 -0.94 -19.12
N ASP A 188 -6.59 -0.05 -19.09
CA ASP A 188 -6.39 1.40 -18.93
C ASP A 188 -7.02 1.91 -17.61
N ILE A 189 -6.31 1.72 -16.49
CA ILE A 189 -6.57 2.51 -15.29
C ILE A 189 -5.91 3.87 -15.52
N ASP A 190 -6.72 4.90 -15.77
CA ASP A 190 -6.22 6.27 -15.91
C ASP A 190 -5.50 6.70 -14.63
N THR A 191 -4.30 7.25 -14.78
CA THR A 191 -3.35 7.53 -13.69
C THR A 191 -3.61 8.84 -12.98
N ASP A 192 -4.60 9.61 -13.43
CA ASP A 192 -4.99 10.88 -12.82
C ASP A 192 -5.75 10.59 -11.51
N ALA A 193 -4.99 10.25 -10.47
CA ALA A 193 -5.42 10.35 -9.10
C ALA A 193 -5.78 11.81 -8.85
N GLY A 194 -7.08 12.12 -8.90
CA GLY A 194 -7.59 13.44 -8.56
C GLY A 194 -6.97 13.91 -7.25
N THR A 195 -6.32 15.06 -7.29
CA THR A 195 -5.82 15.75 -6.11
C THR A 195 -7.01 16.03 -5.20
N VAL A 196 -7.03 15.43 -4.00
CA VAL A 196 -8.00 15.80 -2.97
C VAL A 196 -7.59 17.15 -2.43
N ASP A 197 -8.08 18.21 -3.06
CA ASP A 197 -7.91 19.58 -2.59
C ASP A 197 -8.92 19.82 -1.46
N GLY A 198 -8.43 19.86 -0.23
CA GLY A 198 -9.26 20.11 0.93
C GLY A 198 -8.42 20.29 2.19
N ALA A 199 -8.27 21.54 2.63
CA ALA A 199 -7.74 21.83 3.96
C ALA A 199 -8.58 21.09 5.01
N ALA A 200 -7.94 20.36 5.92
CA ALA A 200 -8.63 19.66 7.00
C ALA A 200 -9.40 20.66 7.89
N GLN A 201 -10.73 20.72 7.72
CA GLN A 201 -11.58 21.55 8.57
C GLN A 201 -11.98 20.75 9.80
N LEU A 202 -11.48 21.18 10.96
CA LEU A 202 -11.95 20.65 12.24
C LEU A 202 -13.29 21.32 12.61
N PRO A 203 -14.25 20.55 13.17
CA PRO A 203 -15.40 21.15 13.84
C PRO A 203 -14.93 22.14 14.92
N GLU A 204 -15.65 23.24 15.13
CA GLU A 204 -15.34 24.20 16.20
C GLU A 204 -15.37 23.50 17.57
N LEU A 205 -14.21 23.10 18.06
CA LEU A 205 -13.98 22.62 19.42
C LEU A 205 -14.02 23.84 20.34
N ALA A 206 -15.22 24.25 20.74
CA ALA A 206 -15.47 25.40 21.59
C ALA A 206 -14.80 25.26 22.97
N GLY A 207 -13.55 25.71 23.11
CA GLY A 207 -12.89 26.00 24.39
C GLY A 207 -12.66 24.82 25.36
N ASP A 208 -13.01 23.59 24.99
CA ASP A 208 -12.86 22.41 25.85
C ASP A 208 -11.53 21.71 25.61
N LEU A 209 -10.63 21.81 26.61
CA LEU A 209 -9.33 21.17 26.61
C LEU A 209 -9.44 19.63 26.52
N THR A 210 -10.45 19.03 27.15
CA THR A 210 -10.65 17.57 27.14
C THR A 210 -11.02 17.10 25.74
N ALA A 211 -11.91 17.82 25.07
CA ALA A 211 -12.30 17.54 23.70
C ALA A 211 -11.13 17.73 22.72
N ALA A 212 -10.30 18.76 22.92
CA ALA A 212 -9.10 19.00 22.12
C ALA A 212 -8.04 17.89 22.27
N ILE A 213 -7.82 17.39 23.49
CA ILE A 213 -6.93 16.24 23.73
C ILE A 213 -7.50 14.98 23.06
N ALA A 214 -8.79 14.69 23.24
CA ALA A 214 -9.43 13.51 22.66
C ALA A 214 -9.40 13.53 21.12
N ALA A 215 -9.64 14.69 20.49
CA ALA A 215 -9.56 14.85 19.04
C ALA A 215 -8.12 14.61 18.53
N ARG A 216 -7.12 15.16 19.23
CA ARG A 216 -5.71 14.95 18.89
C ARG A 216 -5.32 13.48 19.01
N ASP A 217 -5.68 12.83 20.11
CA ASP A 217 -5.34 11.42 20.34
C ASP A 217 -6.02 10.51 19.32
N ALA A 218 -7.29 10.76 18.98
CA ALA A 218 -8.00 10.04 17.93
C ALA A 218 -7.34 10.21 16.55
N ALA A 219 -6.91 11.44 16.19
CA ALA A 219 -6.23 11.70 14.93
C ALA A 219 -4.86 11.01 14.84
N VAL A 220 -4.06 11.08 15.92
CA VAL A 220 -2.76 10.39 16.01
C VAL A 220 -2.93 8.88 16.00
N GLN A 221 -3.92 8.34 16.72
CA GLN A 221 -4.25 6.92 16.70
C GLN A 221 -4.63 6.46 15.30
N ALA A 222 -5.53 7.18 14.62
CA ALA A 222 -5.96 6.87 13.26
C ALA A 222 -4.79 6.90 12.26
N LEU A 223 -3.85 7.83 12.41
CA LEU A 223 -2.62 7.86 11.60
C LEU A 223 -1.74 6.64 11.86
N ASN A 224 -1.51 6.29 13.13
CA ASN A 224 -0.68 5.14 13.51
C ASN A 224 -1.30 3.80 13.10
N GLU A 225 -2.62 3.67 13.20
CA GLU A 225 -3.37 2.50 12.72
C GLU A 225 -3.23 2.33 11.21
N LEU A 226 -3.32 3.42 10.43
CA LEU A 226 -3.08 3.36 8.98
C LEU A 226 -1.64 2.89 8.68
N ARG A 227 -0.63 3.50 9.32
CA ARG A 227 0.78 3.11 9.16
C ARG A 227 1.00 1.62 9.48
N ARG A 228 0.41 1.14 10.57
CA ARG A 228 0.50 -0.27 10.99
C ARG A 228 -0.20 -1.19 9.99
N SER A 229 -1.40 -0.82 9.53
CA SER A 229 -2.16 -1.63 8.58
C SER A 229 -1.46 -1.75 7.22
N ILE A 230 -0.81 -0.67 6.76
CA ILE A 230 0.03 -0.68 5.55
C ILE A 230 1.21 -1.64 5.71
N ARG A 231 1.96 -1.54 6.82
CA ARG A 231 3.09 -2.43 7.11
C ARG A 231 2.65 -3.90 7.18
N ALA A 232 1.64 -4.19 7.98
CA ALA A 232 1.13 -5.55 8.19
C ALA A 232 0.71 -6.20 6.86
N ARG A 233 -0.02 -5.46 6.01
CA ARG A 233 -0.45 -5.97 4.70
C ARG A 233 0.70 -6.14 3.72
N ALA A 234 1.70 -5.27 3.73
CA ALA A 234 2.91 -5.41 2.92
C ALA A 234 3.74 -6.64 3.34
N ILE A 235 3.83 -6.91 4.65
CA ILE A 235 4.48 -8.12 5.18
C ILE A 235 3.68 -9.38 4.79
N ARG A 236 2.35 -9.37 4.92
CA ARG A 236 1.51 -10.50 4.46
C ARG A 236 1.70 -10.78 2.97
N ALA A 237 1.71 -9.74 2.13
CA ALA A 237 1.96 -9.89 0.70
C ALA A 237 3.31 -10.59 0.39
N LEU A 238 4.33 -10.33 1.23
CA LEU A 238 5.63 -10.99 1.13
C LEU A 238 5.59 -12.46 1.55
N ILE A 239 4.90 -12.76 2.66
CA ILE A 239 4.79 -14.10 3.23
C ILE A 239 3.95 -15.01 2.34
N ASP A 240 2.84 -14.48 1.81
CA ASP A 240 1.88 -15.21 0.98
C ASP A 240 2.35 -15.34 -0.48
N ASP A 241 3.56 -14.85 -0.81
CA ASP A 241 4.16 -14.84 -2.16
C ASP A 241 3.25 -14.18 -3.21
N GLU A 242 2.45 -13.18 -2.80
CA GLU A 242 1.58 -12.42 -3.70
C GLU A 242 2.39 -11.57 -4.71
N ILE A 243 3.66 -11.32 -4.38
CA ILE A 243 4.59 -10.55 -5.20
C ILE A 243 5.65 -11.52 -5.75
N GLY A 244 5.48 -11.92 -7.01
CA GLY A 244 6.38 -12.89 -7.64
C GLY A 244 7.85 -12.46 -7.65
N GLY A 245 8.75 -13.40 -7.33
CA GLY A 245 10.19 -13.19 -7.40
C GLY A 245 10.98 -14.06 -6.41
N ILE A 246 12.29 -13.85 -6.37
CA ILE A 246 13.14 -14.42 -5.30
C ILE A 246 12.84 -13.62 -4.02
N TYR A 247 12.50 -14.32 -2.92
CA TYR A 247 12.08 -13.73 -1.65
C TYR A 247 12.91 -12.50 -1.24
N GLN A 248 14.24 -12.59 -1.29
CA GLN A 248 15.11 -11.50 -0.84
C GLN A 248 14.99 -10.23 -1.70
N HIS A 249 14.85 -10.38 -3.03
CA HIS A 249 14.62 -9.23 -3.91
C HIS A 249 13.21 -8.65 -3.75
N THR A 250 12.23 -9.52 -3.52
CA THR A 250 10.86 -9.08 -3.23
C THR A 250 10.81 -8.31 -1.90
N ALA A 251 11.47 -8.83 -0.86
CA ALA A 251 11.59 -8.20 0.44
C ALA A 251 12.29 -6.83 0.34
N GLU A 252 13.39 -6.71 -0.41
CA GLU A 252 14.08 -5.44 -0.66
C GLU A 252 13.20 -4.40 -1.36
N ARG A 253 12.35 -4.85 -2.30
CA ARG A 253 11.38 -3.97 -2.96
C ARG A 253 10.31 -3.48 -2.00
N ILE A 254 9.79 -4.34 -1.13
CA ILE A 254 8.80 -3.97 -0.12
C ILE A 254 9.41 -3.04 0.92
N ASP A 255 10.63 -3.32 1.38
CA ASP A 255 11.37 -2.46 2.29
C ASP A 255 11.55 -1.05 1.71
N ARG A 256 11.96 -0.96 0.44
CA ARG A 256 12.05 0.34 -0.26
C ARG A 256 10.70 1.02 -0.39
N PHE A 257 9.65 0.29 -0.76
CA PHE A 257 8.29 0.82 -0.85
C PHE A 257 7.81 1.42 0.48
N LEU A 258 8.04 0.75 1.61
CA LEU A 258 7.69 1.28 2.92
C LEU A 258 8.49 2.55 3.24
N VAL A 259 9.78 2.57 2.95
CA VAL A 259 10.66 3.73 3.18
C VAL A 259 10.27 4.92 2.29
N ASP A 260 9.94 4.69 1.03
CA ASP A 260 9.51 5.72 0.07
C ASP A 260 8.20 6.38 0.53
N LEU A 261 7.32 5.64 1.23
CA LEU A 261 6.11 6.15 1.89
C LEU A 261 6.38 6.84 3.24
N GLY A 262 7.64 6.97 3.65
CA GLY A 262 8.03 7.54 4.94
C GLY A 262 7.71 6.63 6.14
N LEU A 263 7.46 5.34 5.92
CA LEU A 263 7.29 4.35 6.97
C LEU A 263 8.64 3.73 7.35
N HIS A 264 8.71 3.10 8.52
CA HIS A 264 9.90 2.30 8.83
C HIS A 264 10.02 1.14 7.82
N GLY A 265 11.25 0.73 7.51
CA GLY A 265 11.51 -0.45 6.68
C GLY A 265 11.13 -1.77 7.36
N LEU A 266 11.43 -2.87 6.67
CA LEU A 266 11.27 -4.22 7.20
C LEU A 266 12.33 -4.50 8.28
N PRO A 267 11.99 -5.32 9.30
CA PRO A 267 12.97 -5.80 10.28
C PRO A 267 14.20 -6.41 9.62
N ARG A 268 15.37 -6.09 10.17
CA ARG A 268 16.64 -6.68 9.74
C ARG A 268 16.98 -7.87 10.64
N ALA A 269 17.52 -8.90 10.02
CA ALA A 269 18.22 -9.98 10.69
C ALA A 269 19.72 -9.79 10.47
N HIS A 270 20.48 -9.82 11.56
CA HIS A 270 21.93 -9.71 11.57
C HIS A 270 22.52 -11.07 11.92
N HIS A 271 23.40 -11.56 11.05
CA HIS A 271 24.22 -12.72 11.35
C HIS A 271 25.51 -12.25 12.01
N VAL A 272 25.66 -12.55 13.30
CA VAL A 272 26.78 -12.06 14.11
C VAL A 272 27.58 -13.25 14.62
N THR A 273 28.88 -13.21 14.36
CA THR A 273 29.85 -14.15 14.93
C THR A 273 30.58 -13.45 16.07
N VAL A 274 30.47 -14.00 17.28
CA VAL A 274 31.20 -13.52 18.45
C VAL A 274 32.31 -14.50 18.78
N VAL A 275 33.53 -13.99 18.82
CA VAL A 275 34.71 -14.75 19.23
C VAL A 275 35.08 -14.30 20.64
N ALA A 276 35.13 -15.25 21.56
CA ALA A 276 35.60 -15.06 22.93
C ALA A 276 36.89 -15.84 23.14
N ASP A 277 37.98 -15.13 23.44
CA ASP A 277 39.23 -15.73 23.86
C ASP A 277 39.24 -15.85 25.39
N LEU A 278 39.47 -17.07 25.85
CA LEU A 278 39.39 -17.49 27.25
C LEU A 278 40.74 -18.02 27.71
N MET A 279 41.01 -17.89 29.00
CA MET A 279 42.09 -18.61 29.67
C MET A 279 41.51 -19.56 30.72
N LEU A 280 41.54 -20.86 30.43
CA LEU A 280 40.98 -21.88 31.31
C LEU A 280 42.03 -22.30 32.36
N PRO A 281 41.78 -22.12 33.66
CA PRO A 281 42.63 -22.67 34.71
C PRO A 281 42.31 -24.16 34.93
N VAL A 282 43.33 -25.01 34.93
CA VAL A 282 43.17 -26.46 35.06
C VAL A 282 44.18 -27.05 36.04
N GLY A 283 43.67 -27.71 37.09
CA GLY A 283 44.47 -28.50 38.01
C GLY A 283 44.72 -29.90 37.45
N ALA A 284 45.84 -30.10 36.77
CA ALA A 284 46.21 -31.39 36.16
C ALA A 284 47.71 -31.70 36.33
N GLY A 285 48.07 -32.99 36.37
CA GLY A 285 49.44 -33.45 36.59
C GLY A 285 50.33 -33.31 35.35
N THR A 286 49.73 -33.29 34.15
CA THR A 286 50.43 -33.13 32.88
C THR A 286 49.72 -32.14 31.93
N ALA A 287 50.45 -31.59 30.97
CA ALA A 287 49.88 -30.73 29.93
C ALA A 287 48.77 -31.45 29.12
N ARG A 288 48.91 -32.75 28.90
CA ARG A 288 47.91 -33.54 28.16
C ARG A 288 46.61 -33.69 28.95
N GLU A 289 46.72 -34.04 30.22
CA GLU A 289 45.56 -34.08 31.13
C GLU A 289 44.90 -32.70 31.27
N ALA A 290 45.69 -31.62 31.27
CA ALA A 290 45.16 -30.25 31.29
C ALA A 290 44.35 -29.93 30.02
N CYS A 291 44.87 -30.27 28.85
CA CYS A 291 44.16 -30.07 27.58
C CYS A 291 42.90 -30.95 27.48
N ASP A 292 42.93 -32.18 27.99
CA ASP A 292 41.78 -33.08 28.00
C ASP A 292 40.67 -32.57 28.94
N ALA A 293 41.03 -32.12 30.15
CA ALA A 293 40.08 -31.52 31.09
C ALA A 293 39.50 -30.19 30.57
N ALA A 294 40.31 -29.34 29.94
CA ALA A 294 39.82 -28.12 29.28
C ALA A 294 38.80 -28.46 28.17
N ARG A 295 39.05 -29.51 27.38
CA ARG A 295 38.13 -29.96 26.33
C ARG A 295 36.80 -30.45 26.91
N ASP A 296 36.82 -31.17 28.02
CA ASP A 296 35.60 -31.66 28.65
C ASP A 296 34.76 -30.52 29.26
N VAL A 297 35.41 -29.53 29.88
CA VAL A 297 34.75 -28.30 30.35
C VAL A 297 34.10 -27.55 29.18
N MET A 298 34.83 -27.33 28.09
CA MET A 298 34.30 -26.60 26.94
C MET A 298 33.24 -27.38 26.18
N ARG A 299 33.29 -28.72 26.16
CA ARG A 299 32.21 -29.55 25.60
C ARG A 299 30.89 -29.34 26.34
N ALA A 300 30.93 -29.08 27.66
CA ALA A 300 29.73 -28.75 28.43
C ALA A 300 29.23 -27.32 28.17
N ALA A 301 30.10 -26.41 27.75
CA ALA A 301 29.76 -25.03 27.40
C ALA A 301 29.26 -24.87 25.95
N THR A 302 29.65 -25.77 25.03
CA THR A 302 29.15 -25.80 23.64
C THR A 302 27.68 -26.21 23.56
N THR A 303 26.95 -25.62 22.61
CA THR A 303 25.55 -25.96 22.34
C THR A 303 25.38 -26.43 20.91
N SER A 304 24.46 -27.39 20.69
CA SER A 304 24.09 -27.85 19.35
C SER A 304 22.79 -27.19 18.91
N GLY A 305 22.91 -26.11 18.12
CA GLY A 305 21.79 -25.39 17.52
C GLY A 305 21.05 -24.45 18.49
N PRO A 306 20.28 -23.50 17.93
CA PRO A 306 19.46 -22.59 18.72
C PRO A 306 18.26 -23.32 19.33
N VAL A 307 17.89 -22.94 20.56
CA VAL A 307 16.67 -23.38 21.28
C VAL A 307 15.94 -22.15 21.83
N GLU A 308 14.68 -22.30 22.25
CA GLU A 308 13.84 -21.17 22.73
C GLU A 308 14.51 -20.29 23.81
N THR A 309 15.41 -20.86 24.63
CA THR A 309 16.12 -20.12 25.68
C THR A 309 17.52 -19.63 25.27
N ARG A 310 18.00 -20.03 24.08
CA ARG A 310 19.32 -19.68 23.52
C ARG A 310 19.21 -19.58 21.98
N PRO A 311 18.91 -18.41 21.41
CA PRO A 311 18.83 -18.21 19.95
C PRO A 311 20.19 -18.25 19.22
N TRP A 312 21.20 -18.92 19.77
CA TRP A 312 22.56 -18.98 19.23
C TRP A 312 23.14 -20.38 19.29
N THR A 313 24.09 -20.66 18.40
CA THR A 313 24.92 -21.85 18.46
C THR A 313 26.30 -21.48 18.98
N ALA A 314 26.80 -22.22 19.97
CA ALA A 314 28.12 -22.00 20.54
C ALA A 314 29.04 -23.16 20.19
N TYR A 315 30.12 -22.87 19.47
CA TYR A 315 31.07 -23.84 18.98
C TYR A 315 32.44 -23.71 19.67
N GLY A 316 33.07 -24.86 19.92
CA GLY A 316 34.46 -24.95 20.42
C GLY A 316 35.34 -25.53 19.33
N TRP A 317 35.72 -24.73 18.32
CA TRP A 317 36.40 -25.22 17.13
C TRP A 317 37.89 -25.54 17.35
N THR A 318 38.56 -24.87 18.29
CA THR A 318 40.03 -24.89 18.38
C THR A 318 40.53 -25.71 19.56
N ILE A 319 41.27 -26.78 19.25
CA ILE A 319 42.12 -27.48 20.22
C ILE A 319 43.26 -26.52 20.59
N PRO A 320 43.54 -26.29 21.88
CA PRO A 320 44.64 -25.43 22.32
C PRO A 320 45.96 -25.94 21.73
N GLU A 321 46.68 -25.07 21.02
CA GLU A 321 47.96 -25.42 20.39
C GLU A 321 49.08 -25.62 21.43
N TYR A 322 48.92 -25.05 22.63
CA TYR A 322 49.89 -25.11 23.72
C TYR A 322 49.22 -24.91 25.09
N ALA A 323 49.88 -25.39 26.14
CA ALA A 323 49.50 -25.22 27.54
C ALA A 323 50.64 -24.48 28.27
N THR A 324 50.30 -23.45 29.05
CA THR A 324 51.26 -22.73 29.89
C THR A 324 51.08 -23.12 31.35
N CYS A 325 52.16 -23.36 32.09
CA CYS A 325 52.10 -23.70 33.52
C CYS A 325 52.49 -22.50 34.37
N ASP A 326 51.72 -22.20 35.41
CA ASP A 326 52.00 -21.16 36.39
C ASP A 326 51.98 -21.72 37.83
N GLN A 327 51.98 -20.84 38.84
CA GLN A 327 52.00 -21.23 40.26
C GLN A 327 50.66 -21.84 40.73
N ASP A 328 49.57 -21.61 39.99
CA ASP A 328 48.20 -22.00 40.35
C ASP A 328 47.69 -23.18 39.50
N GLY A 329 48.41 -23.58 38.45
CA GLY A 329 48.14 -24.77 37.64
C GLY A 329 48.49 -24.59 36.16
N TRP A 330 47.82 -25.35 35.30
CA TRP A 330 47.90 -25.14 33.85
C TRP A 330 46.91 -24.07 33.42
N ARG A 331 47.34 -23.17 32.54
CA ARG A 331 46.49 -22.23 31.82
C ARG A 331 46.43 -22.60 30.35
N ILE A 332 45.21 -22.78 29.86
CA ILE A 332 44.92 -23.22 28.51
C ILE A 332 44.21 -22.10 27.74
N PRO A 333 44.83 -21.51 26.71
CA PRO A 333 44.14 -20.57 25.84
C PRO A 333 43.06 -21.31 25.05
N TRP A 334 41.88 -20.74 25.00
CA TRP A 334 40.75 -21.32 24.27
C TRP A 334 39.99 -20.25 23.51
N ARG A 335 39.76 -20.49 22.22
CA ARG A 335 38.90 -19.65 21.39
C ARG A 335 37.53 -20.30 21.27
N HIS A 336 36.51 -19.59 21.75
CA HIS A 336 35.11 -20.00 21.70
C HIS A 336 34.34 -19.10 20.75
N GLU A 337 33.51 -19.68 19.88
CA GLU A 337 32.82 -18.94 18.83
C GLU A 337 31.31 -19.12 18.96
N TYR A 338 30.58 -18.02 18.89
CA TYR A 338 29.13 -17.99 18.89
C TYR A 338 28.64 -17.53 17.53
N GLU A 339 27.75 -18.30 16.94
CA GLU A 339 27.00 -17.91 15.75
C GLU A 339 25.58 -17.52 16.19
N MET A 340 25.22 -16.26 15.98
CA MET A 340 23.97 -15.66 16.46
C MET A 340 23.16 -15.06 15.31
N GLN A 341 21.85 -15.31 15.32
CA GLN A 341 20.89 -14.59 14.48
C GLN A 341 20.10 -13.61 15.34
N LEU A 342 20.39 -12.32 15.20
CA LEU A 342 19.74 -11.27 15.97
C LEU A 342 18.74 -10.50 15.12
N ARG A 343 17.52 -10.38 15.63
CA ARG A 343 16.36 -9.78 14.94
C ARG A 343 15.99 -8.45 15.58
N GLY A 344 15.42 -7.55 14.79
CA GLY A 344 14.83 -6.29 15.30
C GLY A 344 15.84 -5.21 15.68
N HIS A 345 17.12 -5.37 15.32
CA HIS A 345 18.14 -4.34 15.55
C HIS A 345 18.23 -3.39 14.36
N ALA A 346 18.13 -2.09 14.64
CA ALA A 346 18.15 -1.05 13.62
C ALA A 346 19.52 -0.94 12.92
N THR A 347 20.61 -1.21 13.66
CA THR A 347 21.98 -1.13 13.13
C THR A 347 22.79 -2.37 13.46
N SER A 348 23.82 -2.63 12.66
CA SER A 348 24.83 -3.67 12.93
C SER A 348 25.60 -3.40 14.24
N GLY A 349 25.75 -2.15 14.65
CA GLY A 349 26.35 -1.78 15.93
C GLY A 349 25.51 -2.23 17.12
N ASP A 350 24.19 -2.03 17.05
CA ASP A 350 23.27 -2.47 18.10
C ASP A 350 23.24 -4.00 18.20
N ALA A 351 23.24 -4.68 17.04
CA ALA A 351 23.27 -6.14 16.98
C ALA A 351 24.57 -6.70 17.56
N THR A 352 25.73 -6.14 17.20
CA THR A 352 27.02 -6.60 17.74
C THR A 352 27.12 -6.40 19.25
N ALA A 353 26.74 -5.24 19.77
CA ALA A 353 26.75 -4.99 21.22
C ALA A 353 25.81 -5.96 21.98
N ALA A 354 24.64 -6.25 21.42
CA ALA A 354 23.71 -7.23 21.99
C ALA A 354 24.31 -8.66 21.96
N ALA A 355 24.96 -9.04 20.86
CA ALA A 355 25.61 -10.34 20.70
C ALA A 355 26.73 -10.53 21.74
N GLU A 356 27.59 -9.51 21.92
CA GLU A 356 28.66 -9.54 22.91
C GLU A 356 28.11 -9.69 24.33
N ALA A 357 27.05 -8.95 24.66
CA ALA A 357 26.41 -9.05 25.98
C ALA A 357 25.81 -10.44 26.24
N LEU A 358 25.15 -11.04 25.24
CA LEU A 358 24.61 -12.39 25.32
C LEU A 358 25.71 -13.45 25.48
N ALA A 359 26.78 -13.36 24.68
CA ALA A 359 27.93 -14.25 24.78
C ALA A 359 28.61 -14.15 26.15
N CYS A 360 28.86 -12.93 26.64
CA CYS A 360 29.43 -12.70 27.97
C CYS A 360 28.55 -13.29 29.08
N ALA A 361 27.23 -13.09 29.00
CA ALA A 361 26.29 -13.60 30.00
C ALA A 361 26.21 -15.13 29.99
N ASP A 362 26.27 -15.76 28.81
CA ASP A 362 26.28 -17.21 28.68
C ASP A 362 27.60 -17.82 29.21
N LEU A 363 28.74 -17.25 28.83
CA LEU A 363 30.07 -17.66 29.31
C LEU A 363 30.17 -17.53 30.83
N THR A 364 29.76 -16.40 31.40
CA THR A 364 29.78 -16.19 32.85
C THR A 364 28.92 -17.23 33.58
N ARG A 365 27.81 -17.65 32.98
CA ARG A 365 26.92 -18.68 33.55
C ARG A 365 27.49 -20.09 33.39
N ALA A 366 28.02 -20.42 32.23
CA ALA A 366 28.54 -21.75 31.91
C ALA A 366 29.89 -22.02 32.59
N LEU A 367 30.70 -20.98 32.78
CA LEU A 367 32.09 -21.05 33.21
C LEU A 367 32.38 -20.06 34.36
N PRO A 368 31.78 -20.26 35.54
CA PRO A 368 31.97 -19.36 36.68
C PRO A 368 33.45 -19.33 37.13
N GLY A 369 34.02 -18.13 37.24
CA GLY A 369 35.39 -17.92 37.71
C GLY A 369 36.48 -18.03 36.63
N ILE A 370 36.11 -18.08 35.35
CA ILE A 370 37.04 -18.04 34.23
C ILE A 370 37.30 -16.59 33.79
N ASP A 371 38.57 -16.27 33.57
CA ASP A 371 38.98 -14.96 33.05
C ASP A 371 38.76 -14.90 31.53
N LEU A 372 37.88 -13.99 31.11
CA LEU A 372 37.72 -13.58 29.72
C LEU A 372 38.86 -12.63 29.34
N VAL A 373 39.60 -12.97 28.28
CA VAL A 373 40.72 -12.15 27.79
C VAL A 373 40.20 -11.07 26.83
N THR A 374 39.47 -11.51 25.81
CA THR A 374 38.91 -10.63 24.77
C THR A 374 37.61 -11.21 24.26
N VAL A 375 36.65 -10.33 23.97
CA VAL A 375 35.41 -10.67 23.25
C VAL A 375 35.33 -9.72 22.06
N THR A 376 35.16 -10.28 20.88
CA THR A 376 35.04 -9.51 19.64
C THR A 376 33.85 -10.03 18.85
N ALA A 377 32.89 -9.16 18.55
CA ALA A 377 31.81 -9.47 17.61
C ALA A 377 32.10 -8.92 16.21
N SER A 378 31.67 -9.67 15.20
CA SER A 378 31.70 -9.25 13.80
C SER A 378 30.39 -9.65 13.12
N VAL A 379 29.86 -8.77 12.28
CA VAL A 379 28.67 -9.07 11.48
C VAL A 379 29.13 -9.69 10.16
N GLU A 380 28.67 -10.91 9.89
CA GLU A 380 29.00 -11.62 8.66
C GLU A 380 28.06 -11.24 7.52
N THR A 381 26.75 -11.17 7.83
CA THR A 381 25.72 -10.80 6.86
C THR A 381 24.60 -10.00 7.51
N VAL A 382 24.01 -9.11 6.74
CA VAL A 382 22.79 -8.36 7.11
C VAL A 382 21.76 -8.60 6.03
N GLY A 383 20.57 -9.03 6.43
CA GLY A 383 19.46 -9.28 5.53
C GLY A 383 18.15 -8.78 6.10
N ILE A 384 17.10 -8.81 5.27
CA ILE A 384 15.74 -8.71 5.79
C ILE A 384 15.42 -9.99 6.54
N ASP A 385 14.75 -9.86 7.68
CA ASP A 385 14.36 -11.03 8.47
C ASP A 385 13.49 -11.97 7.62
N LEU A 386 13.82 -13.26 7.64
CA LEU A 386 13.06 -14.31 6.92
C LEU A 386 11.78 -14.70 7.68
N TYR A 387 11.65 -14.29 8.94
CA TYR A 387 10.59 -14.69 9.85
C TYR A 387 9.80 -13.48 10.33
N LEU A 388 9.22 -12.75 9.38
CA LEU A 388 8.40 -11.58 9.64
C LEU A 388 7.06 -11.98 10.26
N ASP A 389 6.61 -11.20 11.24
CA ASP A 389 5.30 -11.33 11.86
C ASP A 389 4.47 -10.06 11.58
N PRO A 390 3.44 -10.12 10.71
CA PRO A 390 2.68 -8.93 10.29
C PRO A 390 1.91 -8.25 11.43
N ASP A 391 1.68 -8.94 12.55
CA ASP A 391 0.96 -8.35 13.68
C ASP A 391 1.93 -7.65 14.64
N ARG A 392 3.22 -8.01 14.62
CA ARG A 392 4.27 -7.45 15.51
C ARG A 392 5.20 -6.47 14.80
N ASP A 393 5.57 -6.77 13.56
CA ASP A 393 6.46 -6.01 12.69
C ASP A 393 5.65 -5.07 11.78
#